data_AF-A0A3D2P900-F1
#
_entry.id   AF-A0A3D2P900-F1
#
_cell.length_a   1.000
_cell.length_b   1.000
_cell.length_c   1.000
_cell.angle_alpha   90.00
_cell.angle_beta   90.00
_cell.angle_gamma   90.00
#
_symmetry.space_group_name_H-M   'P 1'
#
loop_
_entity.id
_entity.type
_entity.pdbx_description
1 polymer ?
#
loop_
_entity_poly.entity_id
_entity_poly.type
_entity_poly.pdbx_seq_one_letter_code
_entity_poly.pdbx_strand_id
1 'polypeptide(L)'
;MIKLAFLWHQHQPFYKDLSTGQYALPWVRLHATKDYYDMVAILDQFPKIKLNFNLVPSLLVQLEDYARGGATDQFLELTLKPAKELTEDEHIFVLHNFFMVNWDNMIKPYPRYRELLEKRGRHTVLKELKRIQIYFREQDYRDLQVWFNLSWMDSYWKKNDPLVKELFAKGKNFTEEDKIALINKQREICSKIVKKYKEVQE
;
A
#
# COMPACT_ATOMS: atom_id res chain seq x y z
N MET A 1 13.21 -3.14 40.31
CA MET A 1 12.17 -2.63 39.37
C MET A 1 12.80 -2.56 37.99
N ILE A 2 12.22 -3.21 36.98
CA ILE A 2 12.75 -3.17 35.60
C ILE A 2 12.29 -1.85 34.96
N LYS A 3 13.22 -1.11 34.35
CA LYS A 3 12.90 0.02 33.49
C LYS A 3 12.91 -0.46 32.05
N LEU A 4 11.84 -0.20 31.31
CA LEU A 4 11.68 -0.56 29.91
C LEU A 4 11.48 0.71 29.08
N ALA A 5 12.20 0.80 27.96
CA ALA A 5 12.07 1.89 27.00
C ALA A 5 11.89 1.31 25.60
N PHE A 6 10.78 1.66 24.95
CA PHE A 6 10.55 1.36 23.53
C PHE A 6 11.04 2.54 22.68
N LEU A 7 11.84 2.24 21.66
CA LEU A 7 12.39 3.19 20.72
C LEU A 7 12.09 2.70 19.30
N TRP A 8 11.15 3.37 18.63
CA TRP A 8 10.78 3.09 17.26
C TRP A 8 11.44 4.10 16.33
N HIS A 9 12.26 3.60 15.42
CA HIS A 9 12.88 4.42 14.37
C HIS A 9 12.14 4.18 13.05
N GLN A 10 11.35 5.15 12.61
CA GLN A 10 10.61 5.09 11.36
C GLN A 10 11.36 5.87 10.28
N HIS A 11 11.83 5.13 9.28
CA HIS A 11 12.65 5.65 8.20
C HIS A 11 12.18 5.13 6.85
N GLN A 12 12.20 6.01 5.86
CA GLN A 12 12.21 5.68 4.46
C GLN A 12 13.31 6.50 3.78
N PRO A 13 14.09 5.90 2.85
CA PRO A 13 14.90 6.64 1.91
C PRO A 13 14.10 7.74 1.21
N PHE A 14 14.80 8.78 0.75
CA PHE A 14 14.19 9.79 -0.11
C PHE A 14 14.07 9.23 -1.53
N TYR A 15 12.85 8.84 -1.93
CA TYR A 15 12.59 8.17 -3.21
C TYR A 15 12.28 9.13 -4.36
N LYS A 16 12.06 10.42 -4.08
CA LYS A 16 11.71 11.41 -5.08
C LYS A 16 12.94 11.74 -5.93
N ASP A 17 12.85 11.47 -7.23
CA ASP A 17 13.77 12.01 -8.21
C ASP A 17 13.47 13.50 -8.39
N LEU A 18 14.45 14.35 -8.07
CA LEU A 18 14.30 15.80 -8.13
C LEU A 18 14.24 16.34 -9.57
N SER A 19 14.68 15.56 -10.56
CA SER A 19 14.64 15.97 -11.96
C SER A 19 13.27 15.76 -12.60
N THR A 20 12.59 14.67 -12.24
CA THR A 20 11.27 14.30 -12.78
C THR A 20 10.13 14.62 -11.82
N GLY A 21 10.41 14.79 -10.53
CA GLY A 21 9.42 14.90 -9.47
C GLY A 21 8.73 13.58 -9.11
N GLN A 22 9.02 12.48 -9.81
CA GLN A 22 8.42 11.16 -9.59
C GLN A 22 9.15 10.39 -8.49
N TYR A 23 8.40 9.52 -7.83
CA TYR A 23 8.91 8.66 -6.78
C TYR A 23 9.27 7.29 -7.36
N ALA A 24 10.48 6.81 -7.04
CA ALA A 24 10.97 5.54 -7.57
C ALA A 24 10.19 4.32 -7.05
N LEU A 25 9.69 4.38 -5.81
CA LEU A 25 9.02 3.27 -5.13
C LEU A 25 7.84 3.76 -4.29
N PRO A 26 6.77 2.95 -4.15
CA PRO A 26 5.53 3.35 -3.48
C PRO A 26 5.60 3.24 -1.95
N TRP A 27 6.79 2.94 -1.40
CA TRP A 27 6.93 2.44 -0.03
C TRP A 27 6.43 3.42 1.03
N VAL A 28 6.63 4.72 0.87
CA VAL A 28 6.11 5.71 1.82
C VAL A 28 4.58 5.61 1.93
N ARG A 29 3.88 5.57 0.79
CA ARG A 29 2.40 5.47 0.73
C ARG A 29 1.89 4.12 1.26
N LEU A 30 2.57 3.02 0.94
CA LEU A 30 2.13 1.68 1.35
C LEU A 30 2.39 1.43 2.84
N HIS A 31 3.55 1.84 3.36
CA HIS A 31 3.84 1.75 4.79
C HIS A 31 3.03 2.75 5.62
N ALA A 32 2.59 3.87 5.05
CA ALA A 32 1.65 4.78 5.71
C ALA A 32 0.36 4.07 6.16
N THR A 33 -0.15 3.16 5.34
CA THR A 33 -1.37 2.40 5.66
C THR A 33 -1.13 1.15 6.49
N LYS A 34 0.14 0.82 6.76
CA LYS A 34 0.52 -0.41 7.44
C LYS A 34 1.18 -0.22 8.80
N ASP A 35 2.13 0.71 8.91
CA ASP A 35 3.09 0.72 10.01
C ASP A 35 3.19 2.07 10.73
N TYR A 36 2.71 3.17 10.13
CA TYR A 36 2.94 4.50 10.71
C TYR A 36 1.79 4.97 11.59
N TYR A 37 0.55 4.78 11.17
CA TYR A 37 -0.61 5.31 11.89
C TYR A 37 -1.05 4.42 13.05
N ASP A 38 -1.20 3.13 12.79
CA ASP A 38 -1.71 2.14 13.74
C ASP A 38 -0.77 1.95 14.95
N MET A 39 0.55 1.97 14.71
CA MET A 39 1.57 1.88 15.77
C MET A 39 1.44 2.96 16.83
N VAL A 40 1.04 4.18 16.46
CA VAL A 40 0.82 5.26 17.42
C VAL A 40 -0.61 5.29 17.94
N ALA A 41 -1.59 4.92 17.12
CA ALA A 41 -2.99 4.82 17.52
C ALA A 41 -3.26 3.74 18.58
N ILE A 42 -2.35 2.78 18.78
CA ILE A 42 -2.44 1.81 19.88
C ILE A 42 -2.50 2.49 21.26
N LEU A 43 -1.94 3.70 21.40
CA LEU A 43 -1.97 4.48 22.64
C LEU A 43 -3.39 4.94 23.02
N ASP A 44 -4.32 5.00 22.07
CA ASP A 44 -5.74 5.30 22.37
C ASP A 44 -6.37 4.20 23.24
N GLN A 45 -5.92 2.95 23.07
CA GLN A 45 -6.36 1.81 23.87
C GLN A 45 -5.52 1.61 25.13
N PHE A 46 -4.24 2.00 25.08
CA PHE A 46 -3.28 1.79 26.16
C PHE A 46 -2.52 3.07 26.54
N PRO A 47 -3.21 4.11 27.06
CA PRO A 47 -2.62 5.44 27.27
C PRO A 47 -1.52 5.48 28.34
N LYS A 48 -1.38 4.41 29.14
CA LYS A 48 -0.33 4.31 30.18
C LYS A 48 1.00 3.80 29.63
N ILE A 49 1.04 3.22 28.42
CA ILE A 49 2.29 2.74 27.80
C ILE A 49 3.09 3.95 27.32
N LYS A 50 4.40 3.96 27.59
CA LYS A 50 5.32 4.99 27.10
C LYS A 50 6.09 4.47 25.89
N LEU A 51 5.87 5.09 24.74
CA LEU A 51 6.56 4.78 23.49
C LEU A 51 7.36 6.00 23.02
N ASN A 52 8.52 5.78 22.44
CA ASN A 52 9.31 6.83 21.80
C ASN A 52 9.37 6.56 20.30
N PHE A 53 9.09 7.58 19.50
CA PHE A 53 9.16 7.49 18.05
C PHE A 53 10.12 8.54 17.51
N ASN A 54 11.02 8.10 16.63
CA ASN A 54 11.82 8.97 15.79
C ASN A 54 11.33 8.83 14.35
N LEU A 55 10.73 9.89 13.80
CA LEU A 55 10.33 9.98 12.40
C LEU A 55 11.38 10.79 11.64
N VAL A 56 12.03 10.17 10.66
CA VAL A 56 13.09 10.84 9.89
C VAL A 56 12.48 11.91 8.96
N PRO A 57 13.10 13.10 8.79
CA PRO A 57 12.55 14.16 7.94
C PRO A 57 12.23 13.74 6.50
N SER A 58 13.05 12.86 5.91
CA SER A 58 12.79 12.30 4.57
C SER A 58 11.43 11.60 4.49
N LEU A 59 11.03 10.86 5.53
CA LEU A 59 9.72 10.23 5.60
C LEU A 59 8.60 11.28 5.66
N LEU A 60 8.77 12.30 6.50
CA LEU A 60 7.75 13.33 6.72
C LEU A 60 7.42 14.13 5.45
N VAL A 61 8.45 14.57 4.71
CA VAL A 61 8.28 15.32 3.45
C VAL A 61 7.51 14.48 2.43
N GLN A 62 7.85 13.20 2.30
CA GLN A 62 7.23 12.32 1.32
C GLN A 62 5.78 11.96 1.69
N LEU A 63 5.48 11.77 2.98
CA LEU A 63 4.10 11.60 3.46
C LEU A 63 3.24 12.82 3.10
N GLU A 64 3.78 14.02 3.27
CA GLU A 64 3.09 15.27 2.93
C GLU A 64 2.86 15.41 1.42
N ASP A 65 3.84 15.06 0.58
CA ASP A 65 3.69 15.08 -0.87
C ASP A 65 2.55 14.13 -1.33
N TYR A 66 2.48 12.91 -0.80
CA TYR A 66 1.38 11.99 -1.08
C TYR A 66 0.04 12.49 -0.55
N ALA A 67 0.02 13.05 0.67
CA ALA A 67 -1.20 13.59 1.28
C ALA A 67 -1.81 14.74 0.46
N ARG A 68 -0.98 15.60 -0.13
CA ARG A 68 -1.41 16.72 -0.98
C ARG A 68 -1.73 16.31 -2.42
N GLY A 69 -1.51 15.05 -2.78
CA GLY A 69 -1.65 14.56 -4.16
C GLY A 69 -0.54 15.03 -5.12
N GLY A 70 0.56 15.58 -4.58
CA GLY A 70 1.72 16.04 -5.36
C GLY A 70 2.77 14.98 -5.62
N ALA A 71 2.66 13.79 -5.00
CA ALA A 71 3.49 12.63 -5.30
C ALA A 71 2.78 11.63 -6.21
N THR A 72 3.55 11.09 -7.16
CA THR A 72 3.19 9.95 -8.00
C THR A 72 4.37 9.00 -8.10
N ASP A 73 4.08 7.73 -8.34
CA ASP A 73 5.03 6.65 -8.59
C ASP A 73 4.43 5.70 -9.63
N GLN A 74 5.28 4.92 -10.31
CA GLN A 74 4.82 4.03 -11.38
C GLN A 74 3.77 3.01 -10.89
N PHE A 75 3.80 2.58 -9.62
CA PHE A 75 2.80 1.66 -9.08
C PHE A 75 1.45 2.36 -8.89
N LEU A 76 1.46 3.61 -8.44
CA LEU A 76 0.26 4.43 -8.28
C LEU A 76 -0.36 4.76 -9.64
N GLU A 77 0.45 5.16 -10.62
CA GLU A 77 0.02 5.42 -12.00
C GLU A 77 -0.63 4.18 -12.61
N LEU A 78 0.04 3.04 -12.51
CA LEU A 78 -0.47 1.77 -13.01
C LEU A 78 -1.58 1.18 -12.15
N THR A 79 -1.78 1.63 -10.92
CA THR A 79 -3.00 1.30 -10.16
C THR A 79 -4.19 2.08 -10.71
N LEU A 80 -4.03 3.39 -10.93
CA LEU A 80 -5.12 4.27 -11.34
C LEU A 80 -5.49 4.14 -12.81
N LYS A 81 -4.56 3.71 -13.67
CA LYS A 81 -4.85 3.47 -15.09
C LYS A 81 -5.93 2.39 -15.25
N PRO A 82 -6.98 2.63 -16.07
CA PRO A 82 -7.99 1.62 -16.34
C PRO A 82 -7.37 0.33 -16.85
N ALA A 83 -7.81 -0.82 -16.33
CA ALA A 83 -7.17 -2.10 -16.65
C ALA A 83 -7.21 -2.43 -18.15
N LYS A 84 -8.25 -1.97 -18.85
CA LYS A 84 -8.41 -2.13 -20.31
C LYS A 84 -7.42 -1.31 -21.14
N GLU A 85 -6.79 -0.29 -20.55
CA GLU A 85 -5.89 0.65 -21.22
C GLU A 85 -4.41 0.34 -20.95
N LEU A 86 -4.13 -0.71 -20.18
CA LEU A 86 -2.77 -1.19 -19.96
C LEU A 86 -2.20 -1.73 -21.27
N THR A 87 -0.99 -1.25 -21.58
CA THR A 87 -0.17 -1.77 -22.68
C THR A 87 0.48 -3.09 -22.28
N GLU A 88 1.08 -3.77 -23.26
CA GLU A 88 1.80 -5.03 -23.02
C GLU A 88 2.91 -4.89 -21.97
N ASP A 89 3.71 -3.83 -22.04
CA ASP A 89 4.80 -3.62 -21.09
C ASP A 89 4.28 -3.29 -19.67
N GLU A 90 3.17 -2.56 -19.58
CA GLU A 90 2.52 -2.25 -18.31
C GLU A 90 1.86 -3.48 -17.68
N HIS A 91 1.27 -4.36 -18.49
CA HIS A 91 0.82 -5.67 -18.03
C HIS A 91 1.96 -6.48 -17.41
N ILE A 92 3.13 -6.51 -18.07
CA ILE A 92 4.32 -7.19 -17.54
C ILE A 92 4.77 -6.54 -16.23
N PHE A 93 4.80 -5.21 -16.16
CA PHE A 93 5.14 -4.49 -14.93
C PHE A 93 4.21 -4.86 -13.77
N VAL A 94 2.90 -4.87 -14.00
CA VAL A 94 1.91 -5.22 -12.98
C VAL A 94 2.12 -6.66 -12.52
N LEU A 95 2.26 -7.62 -13.44
CA LEU A 95 2.48 -9.03 -13.08
C LEU A 95 3.80 -9.28 -12.35
N HIS A 96 4.82 -8.45 -12.61
CA HIS A 96 6.10 -8.52 -11.91
C HIS A 96 5.99 -7.97 -10.49
N ASN A 97 5.40 -6.78 -10.34
CA ASN A 97 5.58 -5.95 -9.15
C ASN A 97 4.38 -5.96 -8.19
N PHE A 98 3.17 -6.27 -8.65
CA PHE A 98 1.96 -6.19 -7.82
C PHE A 98 1.76 -7.41 -6.92
N PHE A 99 2.80 -8.24 -6.76
CA PHE A 99 2.89 -9.31 -5.77
C PHE A 99 4.05 -9.09 -4.78
N MET A 100 4.61 -7.86 -4.72
CA MET A 100 5.67 -7.47 -3.79
C MET A 100 5.14 -7.27 -2.36
N VAL A 101 4.61 -8.35 -1.79
CA VAL A 101 4.11 -8.46 -0.41
C VAL A 101 4.49 -9.83 0.14
N ASN A 102 4.33 -10.06 1.44
CA ASN A 102 4.53 -11.40 1.98
C ASN A 102 3.42 -12.35 1.50
N TRP A 103 3.76 -13.36 0.69
CA TRP A 103 2.74 -14.22 0.07
C TRP A 103 1.94 -15.02 1.11
N ASP A 104 2.56 -15.48 2.18
CA ASP A 104 1.91 -16.30 3.19
C ASP A 104 0.86 -15.54 3.99
N ASN A 105 1.19 -14.30 4.36
CA ASN A 105 0.37 -13.50 5.26
C ASN A 105 -0.54 -12.50 4.52
N MET A 106 -0.18 -12.08 3.31
CA MET A 106 -0.85 -10.98 2.60
C MET A 106 -1.49 -11.42 1.26
N ILE A 107 -1.22 -12.64 0.77
CA ILE A 107 -1.84 -13.17 -0.45
C ILE A 107 -2.67 -14.41 -0.16
N LYS A 108 -2.06 -15.46 0.41
CA LYS A 108 -2.71 -16.75 0.66
C LYS A 108 -4.04 -16.66 1.45
N PRO A 109 -4.22 -15.73 2.41
CA PRO A 109 -5.49 -15.59 3.12
C PRO A 109 -6.65 -15.10 2.24
N TYR A 110 -6.36 -14.53 1.06
CA TYR A 110 -7.35 -13.91 0.19
C TYR A 110 -7.52 -14.72 -1.10
N PRO A 111 -8.64 -15.46 -1.26
CA PRO A 111 -8.79 -16.46 -2.32
C PRO A 111 -8.50 -15.92 -3.73
N ARG A 112 -9.03 -14.74 -4.06
CA ARG A 112 -8.83 -14.13 -5.37
C ARG A 112 -7.40 -13.68 -5.61
N TYR A 113 -6.74 -13.06 -4.62
CA TYR A 113 -5.36 -12.63 -4.78
C TYR A 113 -4.42 -13.83 -4.93
N ARG A 114 -4.69 -14.91 -4.18
CA ARG A 114 -3.99 -16.19 -4.31
C ARG A 114 -4.19 -16.81 -5.69
N GLU A 115 -5.40 -16.82 -6.21
CA GLU A 115 -5.69 -17.31 -7.57
C GLU A 115 -4.87 -16.54 -8.62
N LEU A 116 -4.80 -15.21 -8.51
CA LEU A 116 -4.01 -14.37 -9.42
C LEU A 116 -2.51 -14.68 -9.32
N LEU A 117 -2.00 -14.92 -8.10
CA LEU A 117 -0.62 -15.34 -7.89
C LEU A 117 -0.35 -16.71 -8.52
N GLU A 118 -1.23 -17.68 -8.31
CA GLU A 118 -1.12 -19.03 -8.88
C GLU A 118 -1.14 -18.99 -10.42
N LYS A 119 -2.01 -18.14 -10.99
CA LYS A 119 -2.10 -17.90 -12.43
C LYS A 119 -0.84 -17.23 -13.00
N ARG A 120 -0.25 -16.27 -12.29
CA ARG A 120 1.02 -15.62 -12.67
C ARG A 120 2.20 -16.59 -12.56
N GLY A 121 2.10 -17.61 -11.72
CA GLY A 121 3.17 -18.56 -11.42
C GLY A 121 4.16 -17.99 -10.41
N ARG A 122 5.28 -18.68 -10.15
CA ARG A 122 6.30 -18.23 -9.17
C ARG A 122 7.49 -17.53 -9.81
N HIS A 123 7.81 -17.89 -11.05
CA HIS A 123 8.93 -17.32 -11.80
C HIS A 123 8.52 -15.98 -12.42
N THR A 124 9.37 -14.97 -12.29
CA THR A 124 9.13 -13.59 -12.75
C THR A 124 10.08 -13.19 -13.88
N VAL A 125 10.62 -14.16 -14.61
CA VAL A 125 11.48 -13.91 -15.77
C VAL A 125 10.66 -13.21 -16.85
N LEU A 126 11.18 -12.11 -17.43
CA LEU A 126 10.43 -11.27 -18.39
C LEU A 126 9.81 -12.07 -19.54
N LYS A 127 10.55 -13.02 -20.10
CA LYS A 127 10.05 -13.89 -21.18
C LYS A 127 8.81 -14.70 -20.76
N GLU A 128 8.76 -15.15 -19.52
CA GLU A 128 7.63 -15.91 -18.99
C GLU A 128 6.44 -15.01 -18.69
N LEU A 129 6.66 -13.84 -18.08
CA LEU A 129 5.60 -12.86 -17.85
C LEU A 129 4.96 -12.41 -19.17
N LYS A 130 5.78 -12.19 -20.21
CA LYS A 130 5.30 -11.86 -21.56
C LYS A 130 4.41 -12.94 -22.17
N ARG A 131 4.67 -14.22 -21.85
CA ARG A 131 3.82 -15.34 -22.27
C ARG A 131 2.56 -15.44 -21.41
N ILE A 132 2.66 -15.21 -20.11
CA ILE A 132 1.58 -15.44 -19.15
C ILE A 132 0.50 -14.35 -19.22
N GLN A 133 0.87 -13.10 -19.54
CA GLN A 133 -0.07 -11.98 -19.62
C GLN A 133 -1.28 -12.24 -20.54
N ILE A 134 -1.12 -13.02 -21.62
CA ILE A 134 -2.21 -13.31 -22.57
C ILE A 134 -3.35 -14.11 -21.93
N TYR A 135 -3.09 -14.80 -20.81
CA TYR A 135 -4.09 -15.54 -20.07
C TYR A 135 -4.84 -14.66 -19.07
N PHE A 136 -4.30 -13.49 -18.73
CA PHE A 136 -4.95 -12.53 -17.83
C PHE A 136 -5.98 -11.71 -18.62
N ARG A 137 -7.20 -11.64 -18.08
CA ARG A 137 -8.28 -10.80 -18.59
C ARG A 137 -8.23 -9.44 -17.91
N GLU A 138 -8.95 -8.48 -18.47
CA GLU A 138 -9.11 -7.13 -17.90
C GLU A 138 -9.49 -7.17 -16.40
N GLN A 139 -10.44 -8.03 -16.00
CA GLN A 139 -10.84 -8.15 -14.59
C GLN A 139 -9.72 -8.72 -13.70
N ASP A 140 -8.84 -9.57 -14.22
CA ASP A 140 -7.70 -10.11 -13.46
C ASP A 140 -6.72 -8.99 -13.11
N TYR A 141 -6.43 -8.11 -14.08
CA TYR A 141 -5.58 -6.94 -13.85
C TYR A 141 -6.20 -5.95 -12.88
N ARG A 142 -7.51 -5.68 -13.02
CA ARG A 142 -8.20 -4.76 -12.11
C ARG A 142 -8.24 -5.29 -10.68
N ASP A 143 -8.54 -6.58 -10.52
CA ASP A 143 -8.50 -7.22 -9.22
C ASP A 143 -7.08 -7.21 -8.63
N LEU A 144 -6.04 -7.42 -9.45
CA LEU A 144 -4.65 -7.34 -9.02
C LEU A 144 -4.24 -5.92 -8.60
N GLN A 145 -4.64 -4.89 -9.35
CA GLN A 145 -4.41 -3.48 -9.01
C GLN A 145 -5.01 -3.14 -7.63
N VAL A 146 -6.24 -3.57 -7.36
CA VAL A 146 -6.87 -3.37 -6.04
C VAL A 146 -6.18 -4.20 -4.98
N TRP A 147 -5.96 -5.50 -5.20
CA TRP A 147 -5.42 -6.40 -4.18
C TRP A 147 -4.02 -6.03 -3.73
N PHE A 148 -3.16 -5.57 -4.64
CA PHE A 148 -1.84 -5.08 -4.27
C PHE A 148 -1.97 -4.00 -3.19
N ASN A 149 -2.73 -2.94 -3.46
CA ASN A 149 -2.92 -1.81 -2.55
C ASN A 149 -3.72 -2.19 -1.30
N LEU A 150 -4.76 -3.01 -1.44
CA LEU A 150 -5.65 -3.39 -0.34
C LEU A 150 -4.91 -4.27 0.68
N SER A 151 -4.02 -5.15 0.22
CA SER A 151 -3.23 -6.01 1.11
C SER A 151 -2.25 -5.24 2.00
N TRP A 152 -1.88 -4.01 1.63
CA TRP A 152 -1.09 -3.09 2.46
C TRP A 152 -1.91 -2.33 3.51
N MET A 153 -3.24 -2.46 3.50
CA MET A 153 -4.09 -1.87 4.55
C MET A 153 -4.04 -2.77 5.78
N ASP A 154 -3.46 -2.27 6.88
CA ASP A 154 -3.37 -3.06 8.11
C ASP A 154 -4.74 -3.47 8.69
N SER A 155 -4.72 -4.49 9.54
CA SER A 155 -5.86 -4.96 10.33
C SER A 155 -6.57 -3.81 11.08
N TYR A 156 -5.83 -2.78 11.51
CA TYR A 156 -6.43 -1.56 12.07
C TYR A 156 -7.48 -0.95 11.14
N TRP A 157 -7.15 -0.74 9.86
CA TRP A 157 -8.07 -0.14 8.89
C TRP A 157 -9.19 -1.09 8.51
N LYS A 158 -8.91 -2.38 8.38
CA LYS A 158 -9.92 -3.41 8.15
C LYS A 158 -11.00 -3.44 9.23
N LYS A 159 -10.65 -3.10 10.48
CA LYS A 159 -11.57 -3.05 11.62
C LYS A 159 -12.30 -1.70 11.72
N ASN A 160 -11.60 -0.59 11.46
CA ASN A 160 -12.07 0.74 11.83
C ASN A 160 -12.51 1.62 10.64
N ASP A 161 -12.21 1.25 9.39
CA ASP A 161 -12.61 2.01 8.21
C ASP A 161 -13.66 1.25 7.37
N PRO A 162 -14.88 1.81 7.18
CA PRO A 162 -15.96 1.13 6.46
C PRO A 162 -15.61 0.76 5.01
N LEU A 163 -14.92 1.64 4.29
CA LEU A 163 -14.53 1.40 2.89
C LEU A 163 -13.56 0.22 2.80
N VAL A 164 -12.52 0.23 3.64
CA VAL A 164 -11.52 -0.86 3.66
C VAL A 164 -12.19 -2.19 4.01
N LYS A 165 -13.07 -2.20 5.00
CA LYS A 165 -13.84 -3.37 5.39
C LYS A 165 -14.71 -3.90 4.23
N GLU A 166 -15.39 -3.01 3.53
CA GLU A 166 -16.23 -3.37 2.38
C GLU A 166 -15.40 -3.97 1.23
N LEU A 167 -14.26 -3.36 0.90
CA LEU A 167 -13.37 -3.87 -0.15
C LEU A 167 -12.83 -5.27 0.18
N PHE A 168 -12.44 -5.51 1.45
CA PHE A 168 -12.05 -6.85 1.89
C PHE A 168 -13.20 -7.86 1.81
N ALA A 169 -14.44 -7.44 2.12
CA ALA A 169 -15.62 -8.30 2.02
C ALA A 169 -15.99 -8.62 0.56
N LYS A 170 -15.84 -7.63 -0.34
CA LYS A 170 -16.05 -7.78 -1.78
C LYS A 170 -15.09 -8.80 -2.39
N GLY A 171 -13.80 -8.64 -2.10
CA GLY A 171 -12.73 -9.63 -2.34
C GLY A 171 -12.40 -9.97 -3.81
N LYS A 172 -13.27 -9.67 -4.77
CA LYS A 172 -13.09 -9.87 -6.22
C LYS A 172 -14.07 -9.02 -7.02
N ASN A 173 -13.91 -9.00 -8.34
CA ASN A 173 -14.78 -8.22 -9.25
C ASN A 173 -14.81 -6.74 -8.85
N PHE A 174 -13.64 -6.20 -8.51
CA PHE A 174 -13.53 -4.80 -8.17
C PHE A 174 -13.82 -3.92 -9.40
N THR A 175 -14.20 -2.67 -9.16
CA THR A 175 -14.46 -1.68 -10.20
C THR A 175 -13.34 -0.64 -10.27
N GLU A 176 -13.41 0.27 -11.24
CA GLU A 176 -12.45 1.38 -11.34
C GLU A 176 -12.65 2.37 -10.18
N GLU A 177 -13.91 2.54 -9.75
CA GLU A 177 -14.29 3.37 -8.61
C GLU A 177 -13.71 2.84 -7.30
N ASP A 178 -13.66 1.52 -7.12
CA ASP A 178 -13.01 0.90 -5.96
C ASP A 178 -11.52 1.26 -5.89
N LYS A 179 -10.81 1.27 -7.03
CA LYS A 179 -9.40 1.68 -7.10
C LYS A 179 -9.22 3.12 -6.66
N ILE A 180 -10.03 4.01 -7.22
CA ILE A 180 -9.97 5.45 -6.91
C ILE A 180 -10.29 5.68 -5.43
N ALA A 181 -11.34 5.04 -4.90
CA ALA A 181 -11.72 5.15 -3.50
C ALA A 181 -10.60 4.66 -2.56
N LEU A 182 -10.00 3.51 -2.86
CA LEU A 182 -8.89 2.95 -2.08
C LEU A 182 -7.67 3.86 -2.09
N ILE A 183 -7.27 4.38 -3.26
CA ILE A 183 -6.13 5.29 -3.36
C ILE A 183 -6.39 6.61 -2.61
N ASN A 184 -7.59 7.16 -2.72
CA ASN A 184 -7.97 8.35 -1.97
C ASN A 184 -7.90 8.11 -0.47
N LYS A 185 -8.31 6.93 0.00
CA LYS A 185 -8.16 6.52 1.41
C LYS A 185 -6.69 6.45 1.83
N GLN A 186 -5.80 5.91 1.01
CA GLN A 186 -4.37 5.88 1.33
C GLN A 186 -3.76 7.28 1.44
N ARG A 187 -4.15 8.21 0.55
CA ARG A 187 -3.75 9.63 0.63
C ARG A 187 -4.29 10.31 1.88
N GLU A 188 -5.55 10.04 2.24
CA GLU A 188 -6.15 10.50 3.49
C GLU A 188 -5.37 9.99 4.71
N ILE A 189 -4.95 8.72 4.71
CA ILE A 189 -4.15 8.17 5.82
C ILE A 189 -2.79 8.87 5.91
N CYS A 190 -2.13 9.14 4.78
CA CYS A 190 -0.88 9.90 4.76
C CYS A 190 -1.02 11.26 5.48
N SER A 191 -2.14 11.95 5.30
CA SER A 191 -2.39 13.25 5.94
C SER A 191 -2.63 13.15 7.46
N LYS A 192 -3.11 12.00 7.94
CA LYS A 192 -3.44 11.79 9.36
C LYS A 192 -2.25 11.41 10.23
N ILE A 193 -1.20 10.81 9.65
CA ILE A 193 -0.06 10.25 10.41
C ILE A 193 0.58 11.32 11.30
N VAL A 194 1.08 12.41 10.72
CA VAL A 194 1.80 13.45 11.49
C VAL A 194 0.89 14.06 12.56
N LYS A 195 -0.39 14.26 12.25
CA LYS A 195 -1.37 14.75 13.21
C LYS A 195 -1.51 13.80 14.39
N LYS A 196 -1.64 12.50 14.14
CA LYS A 196 -1.79 11.50 15.20
C LYS A 196 -0.58 11.42 16.12
N TYR A 197 0.64 11.54 15.58
CA TYR A 197 1.86 11.60 16.40
C TYR A 197 1.88 12.84 17.31
N LYS A 198 1.43 14.00 16.82
CA LYS A 198 1.32 15.22 17.64
C LYS A 198 0.28 15.08 18.74
N GLU A 199 -0.88 14.49 18.43
CA GLU A 199 -1.97 14.29 19.41
C GLU A 199 -1.54 13.49 20.64
N VAL A 200 -0.61 12.55 20.52
CA VAL A 200 -0.14 11.71 21.65
C VAL A 200 1.17 12.18 22.27
N GLN A 201 1.77 13.24 21.73
CA GLN A 201 2.99 13.84 22.27
C GLN A 201 2.67 14.73 23.49
N GLU A 202 1.49 15.32 23.52
CA GLU A 202 0.96 16.20 24.57
C GLU A 202 0.35 15.38 25.73
#